data_AF-A0A8J1URE1-F1
#
_entry.id   AF-A0A8J1URE1-F1
#
_cell.length_a   1.000
_cell.length_b   1.000
_cell.length_c   1.000
_cell.angle_alpha   90.00
_cell.angle_beta   90.00
_cell.angle_gamma   90.00
#
_symmetry.space_group_name_H-M   'P 1'
#
loop_
_entity.id
_entity.type
_entity.pdbx_description
1 polymer ?
#
loop_
_entity_poly.entity_id
_entity_poly.type
_entity_poly.pdbx_seq_one_letter_code
_entity_poly.pdbx_strand_id
1 'polypeptide(L)'
;KMSHMDDSTQDDPVPNKDKRLIIVLSNCSHTINVMIPRLVENLEKHGYPETETVQQDAEETYGRLDKVLFDAYVEEKSNAIIGHLEQNMYAGKFDWNDSQRPSGVRSYVKEAVMGLIGIHSEVFAISPHLVTRVLHTVCEHVVEEVSRLIQCVTGFNSYGALQARVDLSAIENAIGIYKTSQIRTSIKEAIGCLPPMDEGAGKKLMEDCQNRFQSQMKFHLLCFKSDPVKKRSSSPTL
;
A
#
# COMPACT_ATOMS: atom_id res chain seq x y z
N LYS A 1 40.01 -40.10 24.09
CA LYS A 1 39.32 -39.98 22.79
C LYS A 1 37.98 -39.31 23.09
N MET A 2 37.86 -37.98 23.18
CA MET A 2 38.02 -36.92 22.17
C MET A 2 37.13 -37.11 20.93
N SER A 3 36.42 -36.01 20.59
CA SER A 3 35.58 -35.69 19.39
C SER A 3 34.23 -36.41 19.29
N HIS A 4 33.08 -35.77 19.07
CA HIS A 4 32.76 -34.38 18.70
C HIS A 4 31.37 -34.04 19.27
N MET A 5 31.28 -32.91 19.96
CA MET A 5 30.03 -32.17 20.16
C MET A 5 29.88 -31.32 18.89
N ASP A 6 28.91 -31.67 18.05
CA ASP A 6 28.56 -30.89 16.87
C ASP A 6 27.78 -29.67 17.35
N ASP A 7 28.50 -28.57 17.57
CA ASP A 7 27.93 -27.26 17.83
C ASP A 7 27.43 -26.69 16.50
N SER A 8 26.26 -27.15 16.07
CA SER A 8 25.56 -26.54 14.95
C SER A 8 24.87 -25.26 15.47
N THR A 9 25.65 -24.18 15.63
CA THR A 9 25.12 -22.82 15.58
C THR A 9 24.50 -22.63 14.19
N GLN A 10 23.23 -22.97 14.09
CA GLN A 10 22.43 -22.72 12.91
C GLN A 10 22.32 -21.19 12.80
N ASP A 11 23.24 -20.58 12.04
CA ASP A 11 23.20 -19.16 11.73
C ASP A 11 21.81 -18.86 11.17
N ASP A 12 21.01 -18.11 11.95
CA ASP A 12 19.72 -17.65 11.47
C ASP A 12 19.95 -16.88 10.17
N PRO A 13 19.32 -17.29 9.05
CA PRO A 13 19.59 -16.69 7.76
C PRO A 13 19.26 -15.20 7.83
N VAL A 14 20.25 -14.36 7.47
CA VAL A 14 20.11 -12.91 7.45
C VAL A 14 18.83 -12.55 6.68
N PRO A 15 17.89 -11.80 7.28
CA PRO A 15 16.64 -11.46 6.62
C PRO A 15 16.91 -10.75 5.29
N ASN A 16 16.05 -10.96 4.29
CA ASN A 16 16.19 -10.27 3.01
C ASN A 16 16.10 -8.74 3.18
N LYS A 17 16.53 -8.00 2.16
CA LYS A 17 16.62 -6.52 2.21
C LYS A 17 15.30 -5.87 2.66
N ASP A 18 14.17 -6.27 2.10
CA ASP A 18 12.84 -5.73 2.43
C ASP A 18 12.48 -5.91 3.89
N LYS A 19 12.66 -7.13 4.42
CA LYS A 19 12.44 -7.43 5.83
C LYS A 19 13.34 -6.58 6.72
N ARG A 20 14.61 -6.42 6.34
CA ARG A 20 15.56 -5.57 7.08
C ARG A 20 15.12 -4.12 7.10
N LEU A 21 14.62 -3.57 5.98
CA LEU A 21 14.09 -2.21 5.94
C LEU A 21 12.93 -2.03 6.93
N ILE A 22 11.95 -2.94 6.90
CA ILE A 22 10.80 -2.87 7.83
C ILE A 22 11.23 -3.01 9.29
N ILE A 23 12.18 -3.91 9.58
CA ILE A 23 12.73 -4.08 10.94
C ILE A 23 13.40 -2.78 11.41
N VAL A 24 14.25 -2.17 10.59
CA VAL A 24 14.94 -0.93 10.96
C VAL A 24 13.95 0.21 11.12
N LEU A 25 12.92 0.32 10.27
CA LEU A 25 11.83 1.30 10.45
C LEU A 25 11.11 1.10 11.79
N SER A 26 10.80 -0.15 12.14
CA SER A 26 10.19 -0.47 13.43
C SER A 26 11.10 -0.09 14.59
N ASN A 27 12.41 -0.28 14.45
CA ASN A 27 13.40 0.11 15.45
C ASN A 27 13.52 1.63 15.56
N CYS A 28 13.54 2.37 14.46
CA CYS A 28 13.52 3.85 14.49
C CYS A 28 12.31 4.37 15.27
N SER A 29 11.13 3.82 14.97
CA SER A 29 9.89 4.18 15.69
C SER A 29 9.98 3.85 17.18
N HIS A 30 10.50 2.67 17.55
CA HIS A 30 10.68 2.31 18.95
C HIS A 30 11.69 3.21 19.67
N THR A 31 12.80 3.53 18.99
CA THR A 31 13.85 4.38 19.56
C THR A 31 13.32 5.78 19.83
N ILE A 32 12.61 6.38 18.87
CA ILE A 32 12.02 7.72 19.02
C ILE A 32 10.96 7.74 20.12
N ASN A 33 10.02 6.79 20.11
CA ASN A 33 8.85 6.86 20.99
C ASN A 33 9.06 6.28 22.40
N VAL A 34 10.09 5.46 22.60
CA VAL A 34 10.30 4.73 23.86
C VAL A 34 11.70 4.97 24.41
N MET A 35 12.74 4.77 23.61
CA MET A 35 14.11 4.77 24.13
C MET A 35 14.61 6.18 24.43
N ILE A 36 14.44 7.12 23.48
CA ILE A 36 14.87 8.52 23.66
C ILE A 36 14.17 9.15 24.89
N PRO A 37 12.83 9.08 25.05
CA PRO A 37 12.17 9.62 26.22
C PRO A 37 12.68 9.04 27.54
N ARG A 38 12.94 7.72 27.60
CA ARG A 38 13.48 7.06 28.79
C ARG A 38 14.92 7.48 29.11
N LEU A 39 15.73 7.73 28.09
CA LEU A 39 17.10 8.20 28.27
C LEU A 39 17.10 9.64 28.78
N VAL A 40 16.28 10.50 28.18
CA VAL A 40 16.09 11.90 28.61
C VAL A 40 15.64 11.96 30.07
N GLU A 41 14.61 11.22 30.45
CA GLU A 41 14.11 11.16 31.83
C GLU A 41 15.22 10.74 32.83
N ASN A 42 16.09 9.80 32.45
CA ASN A 42 17.19 9.37 33.31
C ASN A 42 18.32 10.41 33.38
N LEU A 43 18.64 11.10 32.29
CA LEU A 43 19.63 12.17 32.29
C LEU A 43 19.17 13.34 33.17
N GLU A 44 17.90 13.73 33.06
CA GLU A 44 17.30 14.77 33.90
C GLU A 44 17.35 14.41 35.39
N LYS A 45 17.00 13.16 35.74
CA LYS A 45 17.07 12.66 37.13
C LYS A 45 18.46 12.77 37.76
N HIS A 46 19.52 12.68 36.95
CA HIS A 46 20.91 12.77 37.42
C HIS A 46 21.50 14.19 37.29
N GLY A 47 20.69 15.18 36.92
CA GLY A 47 21.10 16.58 36.86
C GLY A 47 21.96 16.94 35.65
N TYR A 48 21.89 16.17 34.56
CA TYR A 48 22.55 16.56 33.32
C TYR A 48 21.85 17.77 32.68
N PRO A 49 22.60 18.80 32.24
CA PRO A 49 22.03 19.94 31.54
C PRO A 49 21.73 19.62 30.06
N GLU A 50 20.93 20.47 29.39
CA GLU A 50 20.70 20.46 27.94
C GLU A 50 20.10 19.16 27.37
N THR A 51 19.33 18.42 28.16
CA THR A 51 18.66 17.17 27.74
C THR A 51 17.68 17.36 26.59
N GLU A 52 17.06 18.54 26.49
CA GLU A 52 16.13 18.90 25.41
C GLU A 52 16.82 18.97 24.04
N THR A 53 18.01 19.59 23.96
CA THR A 53 18.78 19.65 22.71
C THR A 53 19.19 18.26 22.25
N VAL A 54 19.68 17.42 23.18
CA VAL A 54 20.06 16.03 22.89
C VAL A 54 18.85 15.21 22.40
N GLN A 55 17.68 15.42 22.99
CA GLN A 55 16.44 14.80 22.54
C GLN A 55 16.11 15.20 21.10
N GLN A 56 16.09 16.50 20.80
CA GLN A 56 15.75 17.03 19.48
C GLN A 56 16.70 16.52 18.40
N ASP A 57 18.01 16.56 18.65
CA ASP A 57 19.04 16.08 17.71
C ASP A 57 18.87 14.58 17.41
N ALA A 58 18.56 13.79 18.44
CA ALA A 58 18.33 12.36 18.30
C ALA A 58 17.04 12.07 17.53
N GLU A 59 15.94 12.75 17.87
CA GLU A 59 14.66 12.63 17.16
C GLU A 59 14.79 13.03 15.68
N GLU A 60 15.50 14.12 15.36
CA GLU A 60 15.76 14.53 13.99
C GLU A 60 16.59 13.48 13.23
N THR A 61 17.65 12.97 13.84
CA THR A 61 18.53 11.98 13.22
C THR A 61 17.79 10.68 12.90
N TYR A 62 17.04 10.14 13.87
CA TYR A 62 16.24 8.94 13.65
C TYR A 62 15.05 9.19 12.73
N GLY A 63 14.44 10.38 12.77
CA GLY A 63 13.36 10.77 11.87
C GLY A 63 13.83 10.84 10.41
N ARG A 64 15.02 11.39 10.16
CA ARG A 64 15.64 11.40 8.83
C ARG A 64 15.94 9.99 8.34
N LEU A 65 16.47 9.13 9.20
CA LEU A 65 16.73 7.72 8.87
C LEU A 65 15.43 6.98 8.54
N ASP A 66 14.39 7.16 9.36
CA ASP A 66 13.06 6.57 9.13
C ASP A 66 12.50 7.00 7.77
N LYS A 67 12.56 8.29 7.44
CA LYS A 67 12.09 8.80 6.14
C LYS A 67 12.83 8.15 4.97
N VAL A 68 14.17 8.16 4.98
CA VAL A 68 14.97 7.62 3.86
C VAL A 68 14.70 6.12 3.64
N LEU A 69 14.61 5.35 4.73
CA LEU A 69 14.32 3.91 4.64
C LEU A 69 12.89 3.63 4.20
N PHE A 70 11.95 4.48 4.64
CA PHE A 70 10.54 4.36 4.28
C PHE A 70 10.33 4.65 2.81
N ASP A 71 10.88 5.76 2.32
CA ASP A 71 10.79 6.16 0.91
C ASP A 71 11.38 5.07 0.00
N ALA A 72 12.58 4.57 0.34
CA ALA A 72 13.23 3.49 -0.42
C ALA A 72 12.42 2.20 -0.46
N TYR A 73 11.83 1.80 0.68
CA TYR A 73 10.98 0.61 0.76
C TYR A 73 9.70 0.77 -0.08
N VAL A 74 9.00 1.90 0.07
CA VAL A 74 7.75 2.17 -0.64
C VAL A 74 7.98 2.27 -2.14
N GLU A 75 9.05 2.94 -2.58
CA GLU A 75 9.42 3.05 -3.99
C GLU A 75 9.65 1.65 -4.60
N GLU A 76 10.49 0.82 -3.95
CA GLU A 76 10.79 -0.53 -4.44
C GLU A 76 9.52 -1.39 -4.56
N LYS A 77 8.63 -1.35 -3.56
CA LYS A 77 7.38 -2.13 -3.56
C LYS A 77 6.34 -1.62 -4.57
N SER A 78 6.17 -0.30 -4.67
CA SER A 78 5.25 0.30 -5.64
C SER A 78 5.71 0.03 -7.08
N ASN A 79 7.01 0.16 -7.35
CA ASN A 79 7.58 -0.08 -8.69
C ASN A 79 7.38 -1.52 -9.17
N ALA A 80 7.43 -2.50 -8.26
CA ALA A 80 7.15 -3.89 -8.61
C ALA A 80 5.71 -4.10 -9.12
N ILE A 81 4.73 -3.37 -8.57
CA ILE A 81 3.34 -3.42 -9.05
C ILE A 81 3.21 -2.62 -10.36
N ILE A 82 3.73 -1.40 -10.35
CA ILE A 82 3.63 -0.44 -11.46
C ILE A 82 4.26 -1.00 -12.73
N GLY A 83 5.42 -1.65 -12.63
CA GLY A 83 6.14 -2.21 -13.77
C GLY A 83 5.36 -3.25 -14.59
N HIS A 84 4.29 -3.81 -14.02
CA HIS A 84 3.41 -4.75 -14.72
C HIS A 84 2.06 -4.14 -15.15
N LEU A 85 1.71 -2.94 -14.69
CA LEU A 85 0.39 -2.34 -14.92
C LEU A 85 0.09 -2.12 -16.40
N GLU A 86 0.98 -1.43 -17.11
CA GLU A 86 0.76 -1.06 -18.51
C GLU A 86 0.65 -2.30 -19.40
N GLN A 87 1.57 -3.25 -19.27
CA GLN A 87 1.52 -4.51 -20.02
C GLN A 87 0.21 -5.27 -19.75
N ASN A 88 -0.23 -5.34 -18.48
CA ASN A 88 -1.44 -6.05 -18.10
C ASN A 88 -2.72 -5.31 -18.53
N MET A 89 -2.69 -3.98 -18.62
CA MET A 89 -3.83 -3.17 -19.07
C MET A 89 -4.25 -3.57 -20.49
N TYR A 90 -3.27 -3.72 -21.39
CA TYR A 90 -3.48 -4.09 -22.80
C TYR A 90 -3.48 -5.61 -23.06
N ALA A 91 -3.38 -6.43 -22.01
CA ALA A 91 -3.38 -7.88 -22.12
C ALA A 91 -4.63 -8.39 -22.85
N GLY A 92 -4.43 -9.37 -23.75
CA GLY A 92 -5.49 -9.93 -24.58
C GLY A 92 -5.85 -9.08 -25.81
N LYS A 93 -4.94 -8.21 -26.28
CA LYS A 93 -5.17 -7.26 -27.40
C LYS A 93 -6.34 -6.32 -27.13
N PHE A 94 -6.47 -5.89 -25.88
CA PHE A 94 -7.53 -4.98 -25.48
C PHE A 94 -7.27 -3.58 -26.05
N ASP A 95 -8.30 -2.97 -26.63
CA ASP A 95 -8.26 -1.61 -27.15
C ASP A 95 -9.41 -0.78 -26.57
N TRP A 96 -9.08 0.38 -26.01
CA TRP A 96 -10.04 1.34 -25.45
C TRP A 96 -10.95 1.95 -26.52
N ASN A 97 -10.50 2.03 -27.78
CA ASN A 97 -11.28 2.54 -28.91
C ASN A 97 -12.25 1.49 -29.50
N ASP A 98 -11.97 0.20 -29.31
CA ASP A 98 -12.81 -0.91 -29.78
C ASP A 98 -13.18 -1.86 -28.64
N SER A 99 -13.52 -1.26 -27.51
CA SER A 99 -13.93 -2.01 -26.32
C SER A 99 -15.35 -2.56 -26.49
N GLN A 100 -15.51 -3.83 -26.12
CA GLN A 100 -16.81 -4.48 -26.00
C GLN A 100 -17.49 -4.08 -24.68
N ARG A 101 -18.78 -4.40 -24.57
CA ARG A 101 -19.57 -4.17 -23.35
C ARG A 101 -18.85 -4.75 -22.12
N PRO A 102 -18.59 -3.95 -21.07
CA PRO A 102 -17.94 -4.40 -19.85
C PRO A 102 -18.64 -5.62 -19.23
N SER A 103 -17.86 -6.66 -18.92
CA SER A 103 -18.34 -7.87 -18.22
C SER A 103 -17.89 -7.95 -16.75
N GLY A 104 -17.06 -7.00 -16.32
CA GLY A 104 -16.47 -6.92 -15.00
C GLY A 104 -15.19 -6.07 -15.00
N VAL A 105 -14.55 -6.00 -13.84
CA VAL A 105 -13.25 -5.34 -13.65
C VAL A 105 -12.15 -6.13 -14.37
N ARG A 106 -11.27 -5.41 -15.08
CA ARG A 106 -10.15 -6.00 -15.83
C ARG A 106 -9.11 -6.63 -14.91
N SER A 107 -8.31 -7.56 -15.46
CA SER A 107 -7.31 -8.32 -14.70
C SER A 107 -6.22 -7.44 -14.11
N TYR A 108 -5.76 -6.40 -14.80
CA TYR A 108 -4.68 -5.54 -14.31
C TYR A 108 -5.01 -4.89 -12.95
N VAL A 109 -6.28 -4.49 -12.73
CA VAL A 109 -6.74 -3.98 -11.43
C VAL A 109 -6.70 -5.08 -10.37
N LYS A 110 -7.12 -6.30 -10.71
CA LYS A 110 -7.09 -7.45 -9.79
C LYS A 110 -5.66 -7.77 -9.37
N GLU A 111 -4.73 -7.81 -10.32
CA GLU A 111 -3.30 -8.03 -10.06
C GLU A 111 -2.70 -6.91 -9.20
N ALA A 112 -3.03 -5.65 -9.46
CA ALA A 112 -2.60 -4.54 -8.61
C ALA A 112 -3.10 -4.69 -7.17
N VAL A 113 -4.37 -5.03 -6.99
CA VAL A 113 -4.98 -5.30 -5.68
C VAL A 113 -4.29 -6.48 -5.00
N MET A 114 -3.97 -7.56 -5.73
CA MET A 114 -3.22 -8.70 -5.18
C MET A 114 -1.80 -8.31 -4.74
N GLY A 115 -1.12 -7.45 -5.50
CA GLY A 115 0.18 -6.90 -5.11
C GLY A 115 0.10 -6.10 -3.80
N LEU A 116 -0.90 -5.24 -3.66
CA LEU A 116 -1.15 -4.48 -2.42
C LEU A 116 -1.43 -5.40 -1.23
N ILE A 117 -2.17 -6.50 -1.44
CA ILE A 117 -2.41 -7.51 -0.40
C ILE A 117 -1.10 -8.19 0.02
N GLY A 118 -0.24 -8.51 -0.96
CA GLY A 118 1.09 -9.05 -0.72
C GLY A 118 1.91 -8.14 0.20
N ILE A 119 1.98 -6.85 -0.13
CA ILE A 119 2.67 -5.84 0.69
C ILE A 119 2.07 -5.73 2.08
N HIS A 120 0.72 -5.66 2.19
CA HIS A 120 0.04 -5.65 3.48
C HIS A 120 0.45 -6.86 4.33
N SER A 121 0.41 -8.06 3.75
CA SER A 121 0.75 -9.30 4.47
C SER A 121 2.20 -9.32 4.97
N GLU A 122 3.13 -8.84 4.15
CA GLU A 122 4.55 -8.78 4.48
C GLU A 122 4.82 -7.81 5.63
N VAL A 123 4.28 -6.59 5.55
CA VAL A 123 4.46 -5.57 6.59
C VAL A 123 3.77 -6.00 7.88
N PHE A 124 2.54 -6.54 7.78
CA PHE A 124 1.79 -6.99 8.94
C PHE A 124 2.49 -8.12 9.70
N ALA A 125 3.17 -9.04 9.00
CA ALA A 125 3.89 -10.14 9.63
C ALA A 125 5.09 -9.66 10.48
N ILE A 126 5.66 -8.50 10.17
CA ILE A 126 6.87 -7.98 10.81
C ILE A 126 6.52 -6.87 11.81
N SER A 127 5.79 -5.86 11.35
CA SER A 127 5.41 -4.69 12.15
C SER A 127 4.01 -4.18 11.78
N PRO A 128 2.95 -4.63 12.47
CA PRO A 128 1.56 -4.23 12.20
C PRO A 128 1.32 -2.71 12.27
N HIS A 129 2.09 -1.99 13.07
CA HIS A 129 1.95 -0.54 13.24
C HIS A 129 2.37 0.25 11.99
N LEU A 130 3.25 -0.34 11.16
CA LEU A 130 3.71 0.30 9.93
C LEU A 130 2.75 0.10 8.75
N VAL A 131 1.81 -0.85 8.84
CA VAL A 131 0.92 -1.22 7.74
C VAL A 131 0.17 -0.01 7.20
N THR A 132 -0.46 0.78 8.08
CA THR A 132 -1.25 1.94 7.64
C THR A 132 -0.39 2.98 6.94
N ARG A 133 0.79 3.27 7.48
CA ARG A 133 1.72 4.23 6.89
C ARG A 133 2.18 3.77 5.50
N VAL A 134 2.60 2.51 5.37
CA VAL A 134 3.04 1.94 4.09
C VAL A 134 1.90 1.92 3.08
N LEU A 135 0.72 1.41 3.47
CA LEU A 135 -0.37 1.20 2.52
C LEU A 135 -0.96 2.53 2.02
N HIS A 136 -0.95 3.61 2.81
CA HIS A 136 -1.33 4.93 2.30
C HIS A 136 -0.47 5.33 1.09
N THR A 137 0.85 5.33 1.25
CA THR A 137 1.77 5.81 0.22
C THR A 137 1.86 4.85 -0.98
N VAL A 138 1.87 3.53 -0.75
CA VAL A 138 1.86 2.57 -1.86
C VAL A 138 0.56 2.65 -2.66
N CYS A 139 -0.61 2.78 -2.00
CA CYS A 139 -1.87 2.96 -2.72
C CYS A 139 -1.87 4.25 -3.54
N GLU A 140 -1.29 5.33 -3.03
CA GLU A 140 -1.13 6.59 -3.77
C GLU A 140 -0.35 6.37 -5.07
N HIS A 141 0.85 5.80 -5.00
CA HIS A 141 1.68 5.56 -6.19
C HIS A 141 0.99 4.66 -7.22
N VAL A 142 0.37 3.57 -6.78
CA VAL A 142 -0.29 2.62 -7.69
C VAL A 142 -1.53 3.25 -8.36
N VAL A 143 -2.36 3.98 -7.60
CA VAL A 143 -3.57 4.61 -8.14
C VAL A 143 -3.21 5.80 -9.03
N GLU A 144 -2.19 6.57 -8.67
CA GLU A 144 -1.67 7.66 -9.49
C GLU A 144 -1.20 7.13 -10.85
N GLU A 145 -0.45 6.02 -10.87
CA GLU A 145 -0.01 5.42 -12.12
C GLU A 145 -1.16 4.86 -12.96
N VAL A 146 -2.12 4.16 -12.35
CA VAL A 146 -3.34 3.71 -13.06
C VAL A 146 -4.06 4.91 -13.67
N SER A 147 -4.20 5.99 -12.91
CA SER A 147 -4.86 7.23 -13.35
C SER A 147 -4.09 7.88 -14.51
N ARG A 148 -2.76 7.91 -14.44
CA ARG A 148 -1.88 8.43 -15.50
C ARG A 148 -2.01 7.62 -16.78
N LEU A 149 -1.95 6.29 -16.68
CA LEU A 149 -2.09 5.40 -17.84
C LEU A 149 -3.44 5.60 -18.55
N ILE A 150 -4.54 5.75 -17.80
CA ILE A 150 -5.86 6.07 -18.36
C ILE A 150 -5.87 7.42 -19.07
N GLN A 151 -5.23 8.45 -18.51
CA GLN A 151 -5.12 9.76 -19.14
C GLN A 151 -4.26 9.76 -20.41
N CYS A 152 -3.30 8.83 -20.53
CA CYS A 152 -2.46 8.67 -21.71
C CYS A 152 -3.15 7.90 -22.86
N VAL A 153 -4.33 7.32 -22.63
CA VAL A 153 -5.07 6.63 -23.69
C VAL A 153 -5.52 7.61 -24.77
N THR A 154 -5.23 7.30 -26.03
CA THR A 154 -5.43 8.20 -27.17
C THR A 154 -6.89 8.36 -27.60
N GLY A 155 -7.78 7.46 -27.17
CA GLY A 155 -9.21 7.56 -27.44
C GLY A 155 -10.01 6.46 -26.77
N PHE A 156 -11.31 6.72 -26.64
CA PHE A 156 -12.27 5.80 -26.04
C PHE A 156 -13.53 5.74 -26.90
N ASN A 157 -14.05 4.53 -27.14
CA ASN A 157 -15.47 4.40 -27.45
C ASN A 157 -16.32 4.45 -26.16
N SER A 158 -17.64 4.42 -26.29
CA SER A 158 -18.55 4.51 -25.13
C SER A 158 -18.32 3.41 -24.10
N TYR A 159 -18.05 2.17 -24.54
CA TYR A 159 -17.80 1.04 -23.65
C TYR A 159 -16.40 1.05 -23.03
N GLY A 160 -15.40 1.56 -23.73
CA GLY A 160 -14.03 1.73 -23.22
C GLY A 160 -13.99 2.79 -22.13
N ALA A 161 -14.68 3.92 -22.35
CA ALA A 161 -14.85 4.95 -21.33
C ALA A 161 -15.58 4.39 -20.09
N LEU A 162 -16.61 3.55 -20.30
CA LEU A 162 -17.31 2.88 -19.22
C LEU A 162 -16.40 1.88 -18.48
N GLN A 163 -15.60 1.08 -19.20
CA GLN A 163 -14.64 0.15 -18.60
C GLN A 163 -13.61 0.89 -17.74
N ALA A 164 -13.09 2.02 -18.20
CA ALA A 164 -12.14 2.83 -17.44
C ALA A 164 -12.77 3.36 -16.13
N ARG A 165 -14.03 3.80 -16.17
CA ARG A 165 -14.78 4.20 -14.95
C ARG A 165 -14.97 3.02 -13.99
N VAL A 166 -15.31 1.84 -14.53
CA VAL A 166 -15.44 0.60 -13.75
C VAL A 166 -14.12 0.27 -13.05
N ASP A 167 -13.01 0.30 -13.78
CA ASP A 167 -11.69 -0.09 -13.27
C ASP A 167 -11.16 0.91 -12.24
N LEU A 168 -11.27 2.23 -12.49
CA LEU A 168 -10.90 3.28 -11.54
C LEU A 168 -11.72 3.22 -10.25
N SER A 169 -13.05 3.04 -10.36
CA SER A 169 -13.89 2.94 -9.18
C SER A 169 -13.68 1.61 -8.43
N ALA A 170 -13.31 0.54 -9.13
CA ALA A 170 -12.98 -0.73 -8.51
C ALA A 170 -11.71 -0.66 -7.66
N ILE A 171 -10.61 -0.07 -8.18
CA ILE A 171 -9.38 0.10 -7.39
C ILE A 171 -9.61 1.04 -6.22
N GLU A 172 -10.37 2.13 -6.42
CA GLU A 172 -10.75 3.03 -5.35
C GLU A 172 -11.47 2.28 -4.23
N ASN A 173 -12.52 1.52 -4.56
CA ASN A 173 -13.29 0.78 -3.56
C ASN A 173 -12.50 -0.36 -2.91
N ALA A 174 -11.53 -0.95 -3.62
CA ALA A 174 -10.71 -2.02 -3.11
C ALA A 174 -9.81 -1.57 -1.94
N ILE A 175 -9.17 -0.40 -2.05
CA ILE A 175 -8.19 0.08 -1.06
C ILE A 175 -8.80 0.55 0.27
N GLY A 176 -10.14 0.66 0.35
CA GLY A 176 -10.87 0.76 1.62
C GLY A 176 -10.43 1.90 2.53
N ILE A 177 -9.90 1.57 3.72
CA ILE A 177 -9.48 2.56 4.73
C ILE A 177 -8.23 3.35 4.34
N TYR A 178 -7.48 2.87 3.33
CA TYR A 178 -6.22 3.48 2.91
C TYR A 178 -6.40 4.59 1.87
N LYS A 179 -7.66 5.01 1.62
CA LYS A 179 -8.00 6.12 0.73
C LYS A 179 -7.55 7.47 1.27
N THR A 180 -6.63 8.11 0.56
CA THR A 180 -6.17 9.48 0.87
C THR A 180 -6.86 10.53 0.00
N SER A 181 -6.63 11.81 0.29
CA SER A 181 -7.10 12.91 -0.56
C SER A 181 -6.44 12.91 -1.93
N GLN A 182 -5.16 12.54 -2.01
CA GLN A 182 -4.40 12.47 -3.26
C GLN A 182 -5.03 11.45 -4.21
N ILE A 183 -5.32 10.24 -3.74
CA ILE A 183 -6.01 9.20 -4.51
C ILE A 183 -7.35 9.71 -5.08
N ARG A 184 -8.16 10.39 -4.25
CA ARG A 184 -9.45 10.95 -4.70
C ARG A 184 -9.26 11.99 -5.81
N THR A 185 -8.23 12.82 -5.71
CA THR A 185 -7.91 13.82 -6.73
C THR A 185 -7.47 13.15 -8.04
N SER A 186 -6.50 12.22 -8.00
CA SER A 186 -6.00 11.53 -9.20
C SER A 186 -7.11 10.78 -9.95
N ILE A 187 -8.00 10.11 -9.22
CA ILE A 187 -9.15 9.42 -9.82
C ILE A 187 -10.13 10.42 -10.44
N LYS A 188 -10.42 11.53 -9.74
CA LYS A 188 -11.32 12.57 -10.25
C LYS A 188 -10.79 13.18 -11.54
N GLU A 189 -9.48 13.45 -11.60
CA GLU A 189 -8.81 13.96 -12.80
C GLU A 189 -8.90 12.97 -13.96
N ALA A 190 -8.55 11.70 -13.72
CA ALA A 190 -8.66 10.66 -14.74
C ALA A 190 -10.10 10.49 -15.25
N ILE A 191 -11.08 10.49 -14.36
CA ILE A 191 -12.52 10.45 -14.71
C ILE A 191 -12.93 11.67 -15.53
N GLY A 192 -12.36 12.84 -15.26
CA GLY A 192 -12.62 14.09 -15.97
C GLY A 192 -12.16 14.08 -17.42
N CYS A 193 -11.16 13.27 -17.77
CA CYS A 193 -10.68 13.09 -19.14
C CYS A 193 -11.53 12.13 -19.99
N LEU A 194 -12.43 11.36 -19.36
CA LEU A 194 -13.23 10.35 -20.06
C LEU A 194 -14.50 10.95 -20.70
N PRO A 195 -14.91 10.46 -21.89
CA PRO A 195 -16.19 10.83 -22.50
C PRO A 195 -17.38 10.67 -21.54
N PRO A 196 -18.45 11.49 -21.71
CA PRO A 196 -19.63 11.40 -20.86
C PRO A 196 -20.28 10.02 -20.97
N MET A 197 -20.80 9.55 -19.84
CA MET A 197 -21.46 8.27 -19.71
C MET A 197 -22.98 8.45 -19.72
N ASP A 198 -23.71 7.48 -20.26
CA ASP A 198 -25.15 7.36 -20.04
C ASP A 198 -25.43 7.07 -18.55
N GLU A 199 -26.08 8.01 -17.87
CA GLU A 199 -26.39 7.93 -16.44
C GLU A 199 -27.37 6.80 -16.09
N GLY A 200 -28.13 6.29 -17.06
CA GLY A 200 -29.08 5.19 -16.86
C GLY A 200 -28.43 3.82 -17.02
N ALA A 201 -28.27 3.37 -18.26
CA ALA A 201 -27.80 2.01 -18.54
C ALA A 201 -26.32 1.83 -18.19
N GLY A 202 -25.50 2.87 -18.40
CA GLY A 202 -24.07 2.86 -18.05
C GLY A 202 -23.85 2.72 -16.55
N LYS A 203 -24.56 3.51 -15.74
CA LYS A 203 -24.45 3.43 -14.26
C LYS A 203 -24.85 2.06 -13.73
N LYS A 204 -25.96 1.49 -14.21
CA LYS A 204 -26.40 0.15 -13.82
C LYS A 204 -25.35 -0.92 -14.15
N LEU A 205 -24.78 -0.86 -15.35
CA LEU A 205 -23.73 -1.81 -15.75
C LEU A 205 -22.46 -1.65 -14.92
N MET A 206 -22.11 -0.42 -14.55
CA MET A 206 -20.98 -0.15 -13.65
C MET A 206 -21.21 -0.78 -12.27
N GLU A 207 -22.39 -0.59 -11.67
CA GLU A 207 -22.77 -1.19 -10.39
C GLU A 207 -22.73 -2.73 -10.45
N ASP A 208 -23.25 -3.34 -11.52
CA ASP A 208 -23.21 -4.79 -11.73
C ASP A 208 -21.76 -5.32 -11.77
N CYS A 209 -20.87 -4.62 -12.49
CA CYS A 209 -19.45 -4.97 -12.58
C CYS A 209 -18.74 -4.87 -11.22
N GLN A 210 -19.05 -3.83 -10.45
CA GLN A 210 -18.50 -3.61 -9.11
C GLN A 210 -18.99 -4.68 -8.13
N ASN A 211 -20.28 -5.00 -8.13
CA ASN A 211 -20.86 -6.03 -7.27
C ASN A 211 -20.23 -7.41 -7.55
N ARG A 212 -20.03 -7.73 -8.82
CA ARG A 212 -19.32 -8.95 -9.23
C ARG A 212 -17.87 -8.96 -8.73
N PHE A 213 -17.14 -7.86 -8.89
CA PHE A 213 -15.77 -7.73 -8.40
C PHE A 213 -15.68 -7.91 -6.88
N GLN A 214 -16.54 -7.21 -6.12
CA GLN A 214 -16.60 -7.33 -4.66
C GLN A 214 -16.96 -8.74 -4.20
N SER A 215 -17.82 -9.44 -4.93
CA SER A 215 -18.20 -10.83 -4.63
C SER A 215 -17.05 -11.79 -4.91
N GLN A 216 -16.36 -11.64 -6.05
CA GLN A 216 -15.23 -12.49 -6.45
C GLN A 216 -14.01 -12.30 -5.53
N MET A 217 -13.73 -11.06 -5.12
CA MET A 217 -12.58 -10.73 -4.28
C MET A 217 -12.95 -10.53 -2.80
N LYS A 218 -14.12 -10.99 -2.35
CA LYS A 218 -14.66 -10.70 -1.01
C LYS A 218 -13.65 -10.92 0.10
N PHE A 219 -12.99 -12.09 0.12
CA PHE A 219 -12.01 -12.44 1.15
C PHE A 219 -10.72 -11.63 1.04
N HIS A 220 -10.22 -11.45 -0.18
CA HIS A 220 -9.03 -10.65 -0.48
C HIS A 220 -9.18 -9.21 0.03
N LEU A 221 -10.34 -8.59 -0.18
CA LEU A 221 -10.59 -7.20 0.20
C LEU A 221 -10.78 -6.99 1.71
N LEU A 222 -10.87 -8.05 2.53
CA LEU A 222 -11.08 -7.90 3.98
C LEU A 222 -9.90 -7.24 4.69
N CYS A 223 -8.66 -7.38 4.19
CA CYS A 223 -7.49 -6.74 4.79
C CYS A 223 -7.54 -5.21 4.70
N PHE A 224 -8.23 -4.66 3.70
CA PHE A 224 -8.36 -3.21 3.50
C PHE A 224 -9.53 -2.56 4.25
N LYS A 225 -10.32 -3.35 5.00
CA LYS A 225 -11.54 -2.86 5.69
C LYS A 225 -11.35 -2.53 7.17
N SER A 226 -10.21 -2.87 7.77
CA SER A 226 -10.01 -2.66 9.21
C SER A 226 -8.55 -2.41 9.52
N ASP A 227 -8.31 -1.42 10.37
CA ASP A 227 -6.97 -1.09 10.83
C ASP A 227 -6.41 -2.27 11.67
N PRO A 228 -5.24 -2.83 11.30
CA PRO A 228 -4.63 -3.93 12.04
C PRO A 228 -4.30 -3.60 13.51
N VAL A 229 -4.04 -2.33 13.83
CA VAL A 229 -3.72 -1.88 15.20
C VAL A 229 -4.99 -1.82 16.06
N LYS A 230 -6.11 -1.33 15.51
CA LYS A 230 -7.39 -1.27 16.23
C LYS A 230 -7.97 -2.65 16.57
N LYS A 231 -7.67 -3.69 15.77
CA LYS A 231 -8.07 -5.08 16.06
C LYS A 231 -7.34 -5.66 17.29
N ARG A 232 -6.10 -5.24 17.57
CA ARG A 232 -5.34 -5.74 18.73
C ARG A 232 -5.82 -5.13 20.04
N SER A 233 -6.23 -3.86 20.05
CA SER A 233 -6.81 -3.22 21.25
C SER A 233 -8.19 -3.76 21.63
N SER A 234 -8.87 -4.48 20.73
CA SER A 234 -10.18 -5.12 20.97
C SER A 234 -10.08 -6.62 21.31
N SER A 235 -8.87 -7.18 21.42
CA SER A 235 -8.71 -8.56 21.91
C SER A 235 -8.72 -8.54 23.44
N PRO A 236 -9.63 -9.26 24.12
CA PRO A 236 -9.59 -9.34 25.57
C PRO A 236 -8.29 -10.04 25.97
N THR A 237 -7.56 -9.42 26.89
CA THR A 237 -6.49 -10.06 27.65
C THR A 237 -7.05 -11.37 28.22
N LEU A 238 -6.49 -12.50 27.78
CA LEU A 238 -6.67 -13.78 28.47
C LEU A 238 -5.85 -13.78 29.77
#